data_AF-A0A0B7A8Y4-F1
#
_entry.id   AF-A0A0B7A8Y4-F1
#
_cell.length_a   1.000
_cell.length_b   1.000
_cell.length_c   1.000
_cell.angle_alpha   90.00
_cell.angle_beta   90.00
_cell.angle_gamma   90.00
#
_symmetry.space_group_name_H-M   'P 1'
#
loop_
_entity.id
_entity.type
_entity.pdbx_description
1 polymer ?
#
loop_
_entity_poly.entity_id
_entity_poly.type
_entity_poly.pdbx_seq_one_letter_code
_entity_poly.pdbx_strand_id
1 'polypeptide(L)'
;EQARLKAQATKIEAESELERLTHARDAELKYVSEQNKMELGKSTAISNIEVKKFKEMVEAIGANTLLAMSTAGPDLQVRMLQALGLKSTLITDGSSPINLFTTASGLIGGLVPSKRHHDDGLDDSLA
;
A
#
# COMPACT_ATOMS: atom_id res chain seq x y z
N GLU A 1 40.81 -30.92 -48.62
CA GLU A 1 39.35 -30.97 -48.91
C GLU A 1 38.50 -31.47 -47.74
N GLN A 2 38.85 -32.58 -47.11
CA GLN A 2 38.11 -33.17 -45.98
C GLN A 2 37.90 -32.23 -44.78
N ALA A 3 38.91 -31.42 -44.41
CA ALA A 3 38.79 -30.42 -43.35
C ALA A 3 37.76 -29.32 -43.66
N ARG A 4 37.64 -28.91 -44.94
CA ARG A 4 36.66 -27.93 -45.40
C ARG A 4 35.23 -28.47 -45.32
N LEU A 5 35.04 -29.71 -45.76
CA LEU A 5 33.75 -30.40 -45.69
C LEU A 5 33.31 -30.64 -44.24
N LYS A 6 34.24 -31.02 -43.36
CA LYS A 6 33.96 -31.19 -41.93
C LYS A 6 33.56 -29.87 -41.27
N ALA A 7 34.29 -28.78 -41.55
CA ALA A 7 33.93 -27.46 -41.06
C ALA A 7 32.56 -26.99 -41.57
N GLN A 8 32.24 -27.29 -42.83
CA GLN A 8 30.94 -26.95 -43.42
C GLN A 8 29.79 -27.77 -42.81
N ALA A 9 30.00 -29.06 -42.54
CA ALA A 9 29.03 -29.90 -41.86
C ALA A 9 28.76 -29.40 -40.43
N THR A 10 29.82 -29.12 -39.65
CA THR A 10 29.69 -28.56 -38.30
C THR A 10 29.00 -27.20 -38.29
N LYS A 11 29.26 -26.37 -39.31
CA LYS A 11 28.58 -25.07 -39.47
C LYS A 11 27.08 -25.25 -39.70
N ILE A 12 26.68 -26.14 -40.61
CA ILE A 12 25.26 -26.43 -40.91
C ILE A 12 24.55 -27.00 -39.67
N GLU A 13 25.20 -27.92 -38.96
CA GLU A 13 24.67 -28.51 -37.72
C GLU A 13 24.46 -27.44 -36.64
N ALA A 14 25.43 -26.55 -36.45
CA ALA A 14 25.33 -25.46 -35.48
C ALA A 14 24.27 -24.42 -35.86
N GLU A 15 24.14 -24.07 -37.14
CA GLU A 15 23.11 -23.15 -37.64
C GLU A 15 21.70 -23.74 -37.46
N SER A 16 21.52 -25.03 -37.77
CA SER A 16 20.24 -25.70 -37.60
C SER A 16 19.83 -25.84 -36.13
N GLU A 17 20.79 -26.15 -35.24
CA GLU A 17 20.51 -26.20 -33.81
C GLU A 17 20.19 -24.82 -33.23
N LEU A 18 20.90 -23.78 -33.70
CA LEU A 18 20.61 -22.40 -33.32
C LEU A 18 19.20 -21.99 -33.74
N GLU A 19 18.80 -22.27 -34.99
CA GLU A 19 17.46 -21.97 -35.50
C GLU A 19 16.37 -22.70 -34.70
N ARG A 20 16.60 -23.98 -34.36
CA ARG A 20 15.70 -24.77 -33.51
C ARG A 20 15.53 -24.14 -32.12
N LEU A 21 16.63 -23.73 -31.51
CA LEU A 21 16.62 -23.08 -30.19
C LEU A 21 15.93 -21.72 -30.24
N THR A 22 16.18 -20.91 -31.28
CA THR A 22 15.52 -19.62 -31.47
C THR A 22 14.02 -19.77 -31.61
N HIS A 23 13.54 -20.69 -32.45
CA HIS A 23 12.10 -20.93 -32.59
C HIS A 23 11.44 -21.41 -31.30
N ALA A 24 12.11 -22.30 -30.55
CA ALA A 24 11.60 -22.74 -29.26
C ALA A 24 11.50 -21.58 -28.26
N ARG A 25 12.51 -20.71 -28.22
CA ARG A 25 12.53 -19.54 -27.33
C ARG A 25 11.52 -18.48 -27.73
N ASP A 26 11.32 -18.23 -29.02
CA ASP A 26 10.31 -17.29 -29.51
C ASP A 26 8.90 -17.74 -29.15
N ALA A 27 8.62 -19.04 -29.28
CA ALA A 27 7.35 -19.62 -28.86
C ALA A 27 7.12 -19.48 -27.35
N GLU A 28 8.16 -19.73 -26.54
CA GLU A 28 8.14 -19.57 -25.10
C GLU A 28 7.90 -18.10 -24.69
N LEU A 29 8.64 -17.16 -25.28
CA LEU A 29 8.47 -15.73 -25.03
C LEU A 29 7.07 -15.24 -25.41
N LYS A 30 6.53 -15.72 -26.53
CA LYS A 30 5.16 -15.39 -26.95
C LYS A 30 4.14 -15.94 -25.94
N TYR A 31 4.30 -17.17 -25.50
CA TYR A 31 3.42 -17.77 -24.49
C TYR A 31 3.44 -16.98 -23.17
N VAL A 32 4.64 -16.63 -22.67
CA VAL A 32 4.78 -15.82 -21.45
C VAL A 32 4.19 -14.43 -21.64
N SER A 33 4.42 -13.79 -22.79
CA SER A 33 3.85 -12.47 -23.10
C SER A 33 2.32 -12.49 -23.06
N GLU A 34 1.69 -13.49 -23.68
CA GLU A 34 0.23 -13.61 -23.70
C GLU A 34 -0.34 -13.96 -22.32
N GLN A 35 0.35 -14.78 -21.51
CA GLN A 35 -0.02 -14.99 -20.11
C GLN A 35 0.03 -13.67 -19.32
N ASN A 36 1.12 -12.92 -19.43
CA ASN A 36 1.26 -11.65 -18.70
C ASN A 36 0.18 -10.65 -19.11
N LYS A 37 -0.17 -10.58 -20.40
CA LYS A 37 -1.29 -9.74 -20.88
C LYS A 37 -2.62 -10.18 -20.27
N MET A 38 -2.87 -11.49 -20.20
CA MET A 38 -4.09 -12.02 -19.59
C MET A 38 -4.17 -11.70 -18.09
N GLU A 39 -3.06 -11.84 -17.36
CA GLU A 39 -2.99 -11.50 -15.94
C GLU A 39 -3.20 -10.01 -15.69
N LEU A 40 -2.57 -9.15 -16.49
CA LEU A 40 -2.80 -7.70 -16.42
C LEU A 40 -4.25 -7.35 -16.71
N GLY A 41 -4.86 -7.97 -17.73
CA GLY A 41 -6.28 -7.77 -18.05
C GLY A 41 -7.20 -8.19 -16.91
N LYS A 42 -6.96 -9.36 -16.31
CA LYS A 42 -7.68 -9.85 -15.14
C LYS A 42 -7.52 -8.92 -13.95
N SER A 43 -6.29 -8.53 -13.61
CA SER A 43 -5.99 -7.63 -12.50
C SER A 43 -6.70 -6.28 -12.68
N THR A 44 -6.60 -5.69 -13.87
CA THR A 44 -7.26 -4.42 -14.20
C THR A 44 -8.78 -4.53 -14.07
N ALA A 45 -9.39 -5.62 -14.56
CA ALA A 45 -10.83 -5.84 -14.46
C ALA A 45 -11.28 -5.95 -12.99
N ILE A 46 -10.55 -6.71 -12.16
CA ILE A 46 -10.83 -6.84 -10.73
C ILE A 46 -10.70 -5.49 -10.03
N SER A 47 -9.62 -4.74 -10.28
CA SER A 47 -9.43 -3.41 -9.71
C SER A 47 -10.56 -2.45 -10.09
N ASN A 48 -11.01 -2.47 -11.35
CA ASN A 48 -12.13 -1.65 -11.78
C ASN A 48 -13.44 -2.01 -11.07
N ILE A 49 -13.71 -3.30 -10.87
CA ILE A 49 -14.88 -3.78 -10.11
C ILE A 49 -14.78 -3.30 -8.66
N GLU A 50 -13.60 -3.40 -8.05
CA GLU A 50 -13.39 -3.03 -6.66
C GLU A 50 -13.53 -1.52 -6.44
N VAL A 51 -12.94 -0.71 -7.32
CA VAL A 51 -13.11 0.75 -7.31
C VAL A 51 -14.58 1.12 -7.47
N LYS A 52 -15.30 0.47 -8.39
CA LYS A 52 -16.73 0.72 -8.60
C LYS A 52 -17.54 0.35 -7.36
N LYS A 53 -17.32 -0.83 -6.79
CA LYS A 53 -17.97 -1.29 -5.56
C LYS A 53 -17.69 -0.33 -4.40
N PHE A 54 -16.44 0.10 -4.23
CA PHE A 54 -16.06 1.03 -3.19
C PHE A 54 -16.72 2.38 -3.37
N LYS A 55 -16.75 2.91 -4.59
CA LYS A 55 -17.45 4.14 -4.93
C LYS A 55 -18.93 4.05 -4.60
N GLU A 56 -19.62 2.99 -5.01
CA GLU A 56 -21.04 2.76 -4.72
C GLU A 56 -21.29 2.67 -3.20
N MET A 57 -20.42 1.98 -2.45
CA MET A 57 -20.51 1.93 -0.98
C MET A 57 -20.33 3.31 -0.33
N VAL A 58 -19.33 4.08 -0.77
CA VAL A 58 -19.06 5.43 -0.24
C VAL A 58 -20.18 6.41 -0.59
N GLU A 59 -20.71 6.34 -1.81
CA GLU A 59 -21.85 7.15 -2.25
C GLU A 59 -23.13 6.80 -1.47
N ALA A 60 -23.38 5.51 -1.21
CA ALA A 60 -24.53 5.07 -0.42
C ALA A 60 -24.46 5.50 1.06
N ILE A 61 -23.27 5.52 1.66
CA ILE A 61 -23.06 6.05 3.02
C ILE A 61 -23.20 7.58 3.03
N GLY A 62 -22.62 8.24 2.01
CA GLY A 62 -22.62 9.69 1.85
C GLY A 62 -21.50 10.39 2.62
N ALA A 63 -20.95 11.46 2.03
CA ALA A 63 -19.81 12.21 2.58
C ALA A 63 -20.10 12.80 3.97
N ASN A 64 -21.33 13.29 4.20
CA ASN A 64 -21.72 13.86 5.48
C ASN A 64 -21.77 12.81 6.61
N THR A 65 -22.18 11.58 6.28
CA THR A 65 -22.20 10.47 7.24
C THR A 65 -20.79 10.01 7.58
N LEU A 66 -19.90 9.92 6.57
CA LEU A 66 -18.48 9.63 6.80
C LEU A 66 -17.81 10.72 7.66
N LEU A 67 -18.14 11.99 7.41
CA LEU A 67 -17.69 13.11 8.23
C LEU A 67 -18.21 12.96 9.68
N ALA A 68 -19.50 12.75 9.87
CA ALA A 68 -20.09 12.56 11.20
C ALA A 68 -19.49 11.35 11.94
N MET A 69 -19.23 10.23 11.24
CA MET A 69 -18.58 9.05 11.82
C MET A 69 -17.13 9.31 12.22
N SER A 70 -16.40 10.13 11.46
CA SER A 70 -15.00 10.50 11.75
C SER A 70 -14.88 11.57 12.85
N THR A 71 -15.86 12.47 13.00
CA THR A 71 -15.88 13.51 14.04
C THR A 71 -16.60 13.08 15.31
N ALA A 72 -17.32 11.95 15.32
CA ALA A 72 -18.10 11.49 16.48
C ALA A 72 -17.29 11.40 17.79
N GLY A 73 -16.03 10.96 17.74
CA GLY A 73 -15.16 10.90 18.91
C GLY A 73 -14.75 12.30 19.42
N PRO A 74 -14.14 13.15 18.57
CA PRO A 74 -13.81 14.52 18.92
C PRO A 74 -15.00 15.37 19.39
N ASP A 75 -16.15 15.26 18.72
CA ASP A 75 -17.35 16.05 19.05
C ASP A 75 -17.91 15.67 20.43
N LEU A 76 -17.89 14.39 20.78
CA LEU A 76 -18.29 13.91 22.10
C LEU A 76 -17.36 14.45 23.20
N GLN A 77 -16.05 14.46 22.95
CA GLN A 77 -15.05 15.01 23.87
C GLN A 77 -15.26 16.52 24.08
N VAL A 78 -15.55 17.27 23.01
CA VAL A 78 -15.86 18.71 23.09
C VAL A 78 -17.13 18.96 23.90
N ARG A 79 -18.20 18.18 23.65
CA ARG A 79 -19.46 18.29 24.40
C ARG A 79 -19.28 17.96 25.88
N MET A 80 -18.43 16.99 26.21
CA MET A 80 -18.12 16.63 27.60
C MET A 80 -17.38 17.77 28.31
N LEU A 81 -16.37 18.37 27.67
CA LEU A 81 -15.67 19.55 28.20
C LEU A 81 -16.63 20.73 28.42
N GLN A 82 -17.54 20.98 27.47
CA GLN A 82 -18.58 22.00 27.59
C GLN A 82 -19.56 21.71 28.73
N ALA A 83 -20.00 20.46 28.90
CA ALA A 83 -20.89 20.03 29.99
C ALA A 83 -20.25 20.17 31.37
N LEU A 84 -18.93 19.99 31.46
CA LEU A 84 -18.14 20.24 32.66
C LEU A 84 -17.85 21.74 32.88
N GLY A 85 -18.38 22.63 32.03
CA GLY A 85 -18.16 24.08 32.10
C GLY A 85 -16.77 24.53 31.67
N LEU A 86 -15.96 23.62 31.13
CA LEU A 86 -14.61 23.89 30.66
C LEU A 86 -14.69 24.39 29.22
N LYS A 87 -14.73 25.72 29.05
CA LYS A 87 -14.39 26.32 27.75
C LYS A 87 -12.95 25.92 27.43
N SER A 88 -12.64 25.72 26.14
CA SER A 88 -11.26 25.56 25.65
C SER A 88 -10.48 26.83 26.00
N THR A 89 -10.07 26.88 27.25
CA THR A 89 -9.35 27.97 27.87
C THR A 89 -8.00 27.36 28.14
N LEU A 90 -6.97 28.00 27.60
CA LEU A 90 -5.60 27.83 28.03
C LEU A 90 -5.56 28.16 29.52
N ILE A 91 -5.82 27.17 30.38
CA ILE A 91 -5.75 27.37 31.83
C ILE A 91 -4.27 27.28 32.17
N THR A 92 -3.69 28.45 32.43
CA THR A 92 -2.32 28.61 32.88
C THR A 92 -2.26 28.30 34.37
N ASP A 93 -1.54 27.26 34.77
CA ASP A 93 -0.89 27.28 36.09
C ASP A 93 0.48 27.90 35.88
N GLY A 94 0.59 29.22 36.11
CA GLY A 94 1.77 30.08 36.32
C GLY A 94 3.04 29.97 35.45
N SER A 95 3.43 28.80 34.95
CA SER A 95 4.72 28.52 34.33
C SER A 95 4.66 27.59 33.11
N SER A 96 3.50 27.02 32.74
CA SER A 96 3.36 26.22 31.51
C SER A 96 1.93 26.25 30.94
N PRO A 97 1.73 26.61 29.67
CA PRO A 97 0.40 26.55 29.04
C PRO A 97 -0.02 25.08 28.82
N ILE A 98 -1.06 24.63 29.52
CA ILE A 98 -1.64 23.30 29.31
C ILE A 98 -2.78 23.40 28.29
N ASN A 99 -2.66 22.68 27.18
CA ASN A 99 -3.74 22.56 26.22
C ASN A 99 -4.73 21.48 26.69
N LEU A 100 -5.82 21.91 27.31
CA LEU A 100 -6.85 21.02 27.87
C LEU A 100 -7.53 20.13 26.83
N PHE A 101 -7.47 20.46 25.54
CA PHE A 101 -7.96 19.59 24.47
C PHE A 101 -7.09 18.33 24.35
N THR A 102 -5.76 18.49 24.30
CA THR A 102 -4.83 17.36 24.22
C THR A 102 -4.68 16.62 25.55
N THR A 103 -4.80 17.33 26.68
CA THR A 103 -4.67 16.74 28.02
C THR A 103 -5.91 15.94 28.42
N ALA A 104 -7.11 16.32 27.97
CA ALA A 104 -8.33 15.53 28.17
C ALA A 104 -8.23 14.15 27.52
N SER A 105 -7.58 14.03 26.36
CA SER A 105 -7.32 12.73 25.71
C SER A 105 -6.39 11.81 26.53
N GLY A 106 -5.56 12.36 27.43
CA GLY A 106 -4.69 11.60 28.33
C GLY A 106 -5.34 11.24 29.68
N LEU A 107 -6.29 12.04 30.15
CA LEU A 107 -7.00 11.87 31.43
C LEU A 107 -8.29 11.04 31.30
N ILE A 108 -9.01 11.15 30.19
CA ILE A 108 -10.15 10.29 29.84
C ILE A 108 -9.56 9.01 29.24
N GLY A 109 -9.18 8.07 30.10
CA GLY A 109 -8.31 6.94 29.75
C GLY A 109 -8.60 6.20 28.43
N GLY A 110 -7.52 5.94 27.67
CA GLY A 110 -7.19 4.56 27.28
C GLY A 110 -7.96 3.87 26.15
N LEU A 111 -8.55 4.57 25.17
CA LEU A 111 -9.18 3.92 24.00
C LEU A 111 -8.58 4.27 22.63
N VAL A 112 -7.44 4.96 22.58
CA VAL A 112 -6.64 5.03 21.35
C VAL A 112 -5.45 4.10 21.50
N PRO A 113 -5.27 3.07 20.65
CA PRO A 113 -4.06 2.27 20.70
C PRO A 113 -2.90 3.21 20.39
N SER A 114 -2.10 3.48 21.43
CA SER A 114 -0.78 4.10 21.25
C SER A 114 -0.01 3.21 20.29
N LYS A 115 0.21 3.72 19.07
CA LYS A 115 1.17 3.12 18.15
C LYS A 115 2.51 3.20 18.86
N ARG A 116 2.90 2.08 19.50
CA ARG A 116 4.25 1.92 20.05
C ARG A 116 5.20 2.21 18.90
N HIS A 117 5.96 3.30 19.03
CA HIS A 117 7.17 3.49 18.25
C HIS A 117 8.07 2.30 18.60
N HIS A 118 8.22 1.38 17.65
CA HIS A 118 9.31 0.42 17.67
C HIS A 118 10.56 1.23 17.36
N ASP A 119 11.33 1.52 18.42
CA ASP A 119 12.68 2.03 18.28
C ASP A 119 13.53 0.83 17.83
N ASP A 120 13.61 0.63 16.51
CA ASP A 120 14.57 -0.30 15.93
C ASP A 120 15.95 0.37 16.01
N GLY A 121 16.54 0.28 17.20
CA GLY A 121 17.98 0.42 17.39
C GLY A 121 18.68 -0.71 16.65
N LEU A 122 18.92 -0.50 15.36
CA LEU A 122 19.90 -1.26 14.60
C LEU A 122 21.28 -0.76 15.03
N ASP A 123 21.86 -1.54 15.94
CA ASP A 123 23.29 -1.64 16.18
C ASP A 123 24.01 -1.94 14.86
N ASP A 124 24.49 -0.88 14.21
CA ASP A 124 25.38 -0.95 13.06
C ASP A 124 26.81 -1.09 13.58
N SER A 125 27.20 -2.32 13.92
CA SER A 125 28.60 -2.65 14.22
C SER A 125 29.02 -3.97 13.58
N LEU A 126 28.96 -4.05 12.25
CA LEU A 126 29.79 -4.98 11.47
C LEU A 126 30.16 -4.36 10.11
N ALA A 127 31.24 -3.58 10.11
CA ALA A 127 32.13 -3.38 8.97
C ALA A 127 33.53 -3.00 9.49
#